data_AF-A0A256I2H7-F1
#
_entry.id   AF-A0A256I2H7-F1
#
_cell.length_a   1.000
_cell.length_b   1.000
_cell.length_c   1.000
_cell.angle_alpha   90.00
_cell.angle_beta   90.00
_cell.angle_gamma   90.00
#
_symmetry.space_group_name_H-M   'P 1'
#
loop_
_entity.id
_entity.type
_entity.pdbx_description
1 polymer ?
#
loop_
_entity_poly.entity_id
_entity_poly.type
_entity_poly.pdbx_seq_one_letter_code
_entity_poly.pdbx_strand_id
1 'polypeptide(L)'
;MTRSDAPDGLRSLGRLRRAPVRRRVREAVAEELLGTPRSLGVVLAFVAFMLAVGAGYYAPTAGDVPVPLWPLYADSAVAVALGGAVLLTLVPTVLSGGSVAADAPASRPLAYLHTLAFVWLVTFGLWPLVSLNLAFSQYVAAPDAWIYYWGVLGTHLCFVGLALLFPAFGRTSRGALGLALALAVGNVALDYGVGYHPPLLYEPGPLLAGATLAIAVFSVWLAWRSFPRLDETG
;
A
#
# COMPACT_ATOMS: atom_id res chain seq x y z
N MET A 1 -10.92 -29.35 -39.01
CA MET A 1 -11.11 -28.03 -38.38
C MET A 1 -11.26 -28.23 -36.87
N THR A 2 -10.18 -28.11 -36.10
CA THR A 2 -10.19 -28.25 -34.64
C THR A 2 -10.35 -26.87 -34.00
N ARG A 3 -11.57 -26.56 -33.53
CA ARG A 3 -11.86 -25.36 -32.74
C ARG A 3 -11.29 -25.61 -31.34
N SER A 4 -10.19 -24.93 -31.01
CA SER A 4 -9.65 -24.93 -29.65
C SER A 4 -10.57 -24.08 -28.77
N ASP A 5 -11.45 -24.73 -28.03
CA ASP A 5 -12.19 -24.12 -26.95
C ASP A 5 -11.25 -23.93 -25.76
N ALA A 6 -10.60 -22.77 -25.72
CA ALA A 6 -9.93 -22.33 -24.50
C ALA A 6 -10.99 -22.23 -23.37
N PRO A 7 -10.78 -22.86 -22.20
CA PRO A 7 -11.73 -22.87 -21.11
C PRO A 7 -12.10 -21.43 -20.71
N ASP A 8 -13.39 -21.18 -20.44
CA ASP A 8 -13.95 -19.84 -20.22
C ASP A 8 -13.22 -19.00 -19.16
N GLY A 9 -12.54 -19.65 -18.20
CA GLY A 9 -11.68 -18.99 -17.23
C GLY A 9 -10.46 -18.26 -17.84
N LEU A 10 -9.82 -18.83 -18.87
CA LEU A 10 -8.70 -18.17 -19.55
C LEU A 10 -9.19 -16.96 -20.38
N ARG A 11 -10.40 -17.04 -20.92
CA ARG A 11 -11.04 -15.91 -21.62
C ARG A 11 -11.41 -14.78 -20.65
N SER A 12 -11.83 -15.08 -19.41
CA SER A 12 -12.15 -14.07 -18.40
C SER A 12 -10.89 -13.31 -17.92
N LEU A 13 -9.78 -14.03 -17.66
CA LEU A 13 -8.48 -13.43 -17.35
C LEU A 13 -7.95 -12.55 -18.49
N GLY A 14 -8.20 -12.94 -19.75
CA GLY A 14 -7.91 -12.12 -20.92
C GLY A 14 -8.67 -10.80 -20.96
N ARG A 15 -9.93 -10.77 -20.47
CA ARG A 15 -10.74 -9.54 -20.40
C ARG A 15 -10.24 -8.58 -19.31
N LEU A 16 -9.70 -9.08 -18.21
CA LEU A 16 -9.06 -8.26 -17.17
C LEU A 16 -7.81 -7.52 -17.70
N ARG A 17 -7.25 -7.90 -18.85
CA ARG A 17 -6.18 -7.10 -19.48
C ARG A 17 -6.70 -5.75 -19.99
N ARG A 18 -8.00 -5.62 -20.28
CA ARG A 18 -8.62 -4.39 -20.79
C ARG A 18 -8.79 -3.36 -19.67
N ALA A 19 -8.27 -2.15 -19.88
CA ALA A 19 -8.33 -1.08 -18.88
C ALA A 19 -9.76 -0.72 -18.41
N PRO A 20 -10.78 -0.63 -19.29
CA PRO A 20 -12.14 -0.33 -18.86
C PRO A 20 -12.74 -1.40 -17.94
N VAL A 21 -12.40 -2.68 -18.18
CA VAL A 21 -12.90 -3.79 -17.36
C VAL A 21 -12.28 -3.75 -15.98
N ARG A 22 -10.95 -3.57 -15.87
CA ARG A 22 -10.30 -3.45 -14.56
C ARG A 22 -10.83 -2.27 -13.76
N ARG A 23 -11.09 -1.15 -14.42
CA ARG A 23 -11.65 0.04 -13.78
C ARG A 23 -13.01 -0.26 -13.15
N ARG A 24 -13.94 -0.85 -13.91
CA ARG A 24 -15.27 -1.23 -13.40
C ARG A 24 -15.21 -2.23 -12.25
N VAL A 25 -14.34 -3.24 -12.35
CA VAL A 25 -14.15 -4.22 -11.27
C VAL A 25 -13.65 -3.53 -10.00
N ARG A 26 -12.66 -2.64 -10.14
CA ARG A 26 -12.12 -1.89 -9.00
C ARG A 26 -13.16 -0.97 -8.37
N GLU A 27 -13.94 -0.27 -9.18
CA GLU A 27 -15.05 0.58 -8.71
C GLU A 27 -16.08 -0.26 -7.95
N ALA A 28 -16.53 -1.37 -8.51
CA ALA A 28 -17.49 -2.26 -7.84
C ALA A 28 -16.96 -2.81 -6.49
N VAL A 29 -15.69 -3.21 -6.44
CA VAL A 29 -15.07 -3.69 -5.19
C VAL A 29 -14.92 -2.56 -4.17
N ALA A 30 -14.57 -1.35 -4.61
CA ALA A 30 -14.45 -0.19 -3.73
C ALA A 30 -15.82 0.22 -3.16
N GLU A 31 -16.87 0.22 -3.98
CA GLU A 31 -18.24 0.50 -3.51
C GLU A 31 -18.71 -0.55 -2.49
N GLU A 32 -18.45 -1.84 -2.72
CA GLU A 32 -18.84 -2.90 -1.78
C GLU A 32 -18.11 -2.76 -0.43
N LEU A 33 -16.81 -2.48 -0.46
CA LEU A 33 -15.98 -2.45 0.75
C LEU A 33 -16.00 -1.11 1.49
N LEU A 34 -16.26 0.00 0.79
CA LEU A 34 -16.12 1.35 1.31
C LEU A 34 -17.40 2.20 1.17
N GLY A 35 -18.36 1.80 0.34
CA GLY A 35 -19.52 2.62 -0.05
C GLY A 35 -20.62 2.73 1.00
N THR A 36 -20.60 1.92 2.06
CA THR A 36 -21.57 2.02 3.17
C THR A 36 -20.89 2.39 4.49
N PRO A 37 -21.57 3.12 5.41
CA PRO A 37 -20.98 3.48 6.70
C PRO A 37 -20.48 2.28 7.50
N ARG A 38 -21.21 1.15 7.43
CA ARG A 38 -20.80 -0.11 8.08
C ARG A 38 -19.53 -0.67 7.47
N SER A 39 -19.48 -0.82 6.14
CA SER A 39 -18.32 -1.37 5.43
C SER A 39 -17.06 -0.54 5.66
N LEU A 40 -17.16 0.80 5.47
CA LEU A 40 -16.07 1.73 5.73
C LEU A 40 -15.64 1.70 7.19
N GLY A 41 -16.59 1.65 8.13
CA GLY A 41 -16.29 1.55 9.56
C GLY A 41 -15.48 0.29 9.93
N VAL A 42 -15.80 -0.85 9.32
CA VAL A 42 -15.03 -2.10 9.50
C VAL A 42 -13.61 -1.95 8.95
N VAL A 43 -13.46 -1.37 7.75
CA VAL A 43 -12.14 -1.14 7.15
C VAL A 43 -11.31 -0.16 8.00
N LEU A 44 -11.92 0.93 8.49
CA LEU A 44 -11.26 1.89 9.39
C LEU A 44 -10.85 1.26 10.72
N ALA A 45 -11.69 0.41 11.32
CA ALA A 45 -11.34 -0.33 12.53
C ALA A 45 -10.16 -1.29 12.28
N PHE A 46 -10.14 -1.96 11.13
CA PHE A 46 -9.02 -2.82 10.73
C PHE A 46 -7.73 -2.01 10.50
N VAL A 47 -7.82 -0.83 9.87
CA VAL A 47 -6.69 0.11 9.74
C VAL A 47 -6.17 0.57 11.10
N ALA A 48 -7.06 0.92 12.04
CA ALA A 48 -6.68 1.28 13.40
C ALA A 48 -5.97 0.13 14.13
N PHE A 49 -6.46 -1.10 13.96
CA PHE A 49 -5.81 -2.30 14.48
C PHE A 49 -4.40 -2.49 13.90
N MET A 50 -4.24 -2.43 12.57
CA MET A 50 -2.94 -2.54 11.90
C MET A 50 -1.96 -1.44 12.38
N LEU A 51 -2.46 -0.22 12.57
CA LEU A 51 -1.66 0.89 13.08
C LEU A 51 -1.18 0.64 14.52
N ALA A 52 -2.05 0.11 15.38
CA ALA A 52 -1.68 -0.26 16.76
C ALA A 52 -0.62 -1.36 16.80
N VAL A 53 -0.73 -2.37 15.92
CA VAL A 53 0.29 -3.42 15.77
C VAL A 53 1.62 -2.82 15.32
N GLY A 54 1.61 -1.95 14.30
CA GLY A 54 2.82 -1.26 13.83
C GLY A 54 3.47 -0.39 14.92
N ALA A 55 2.67 0.36 15.66
CA ALA A 55 3.17 1.16 16.78
C ALA A 55 3.81 0.29 17.87
N GLY A 56 3.18 -0.84 18.22
CA GLY A 56 3.74 -1.79 19.18
C GLY A 56 5.05 -2.43 18.70
N TYR A 57 5.19 -2.66 17.40
CA TYR A 57 6.41 -3.19 16.79
C TYR A 57 7.59 -2.21 16.87
N TYR A 58 7.35 -0.91 16.63
CA TYR A 58 8.41 0.12 16.69
C TYR A 58 8.69 0.66 18.09
N ALA A 59 7.76 0.53 19.04
CA ALA A 59 7.89 1.07 20.40
C ALA A 59 9.18 0.69 21.14
N PRO A 60 9.73 -0.55 21.03
CA PRO A 60 10.98 -0.91 21.68
C PRO A 60 12.20 -0.10 21.20
N THR A 61 12.16 0.42 19.98
CA THR A 61 13.25 1.19 19.35
C THR A 61 13.09 2.69 19.46
N ALA A 62 12.14 3.16 20.30
CA ALA A 62 11.73 4.55 20.28
C ALA A 62 12.83 5.54 20.69
N GLY A 63 13.84 5.07 21.43
CA GLY A 63 14.99 5.88 21.87
C GLY A 63 16.16 5.90 20.88
N ASP A 64 16.16 5.04 19.86
CA ASP A 64 17.33 4.81 19.01
C ASP A 64 17.34 5.72 17.76
N VAL A 65 16.16 6.26 17.41
CA VAL A 65 15.96 7.06 16.20
C VAL A 65 15.41 8.44 16.54
N PRO A 66 16.05 9.53 16.07
CA PRO A 66 15.54 10.89 16.23
C PRO A 66 14.09 11.05 15.73
N VAL A 67 13.22 11.66 16.54
CA VAL A 67 11.78 11.86 16.24
C VAL A 67 11.50 12.38 14.83
N PRO A 68 12.24 13.37 14.27
CA PRO A 68 11.97 13.87 12.91
C PRO A 68 12.13 12.82 11.80
N LEU A 69 12.85 11.74 12.05
CA LEU A 69 13.09 10.65 11.08
C LEU A 69 12.01 9.56 11.15
N TRP A 70 11.16 9.56 12.17
CA TRP A 70 10.10 8.56 12.36
C TRP A 70 9.13 8.42 11.20
N PRO A 71 8.73 9.48 10.46
CA PRO A 71 7.89 9.33 9.29
C PRO A 71 8.49 8.44 8.19
N LEU A 72 9.82 8.27 8.18
CA LEU A 72 10.51 7.36 7.25
C LEU A 72 10.91 6.05 7.94
N TYR A 73 11.30 6.10 9.20
CA TYR A 73 11.73 4.91 9.98
C TYR A 73 10.58 3.97 10.33
N ALA A 74 9.45 4.48 10.82
CA ALA A 74 8.27 3.68 11.20
C ALA A 74 7.41 3.35 9.97
N ASP A 75 8.07 2.86 8.92
CA ASP A 75 7.62 2.77 7.54
C ASP A 75 6.19 2.21 7.34
N SER A 76 5.92 1.02 7.87
CA SER A 76 4.68 0.26 7.78
C SER A 76 3.59 0.91 8.61
N ALA A 77 3.90 1.43 9.80
CA ALA A 77 2.95 2.19 10.61
C ALA A 77 2.54 3.49 9.89
N VAL A 78 3.49 4.20 9.28
CA VAL A 78 3.24 5.40 8.48
C VAL A 78 2.42 5.06 7.24
N ALA A 79 2.70 3.95 6.56
CA ALA A 79 1.90 3.49 5.41
C ALA A 79 0.43 3.29 5.79
N VAL A 80 0.18 2.63 6.92
CA VAL A 80 -1.18 2.42 7.45
C VAL A 80 -1.84 3.73 7.86
N ALA A 81 -1.11 4.63 8.53
CA ALA A 81 -1.63 5.94 8.93
C ALA A 81 -2.02 6.80 7.70
N LEU A 82 -1.19 6.80 6.65
CA LEU A 82 -1.50 7.45 5.38
C LEU A 82 -2.73 6.82 4.71
N GLY A 83 -2.82 5.49 4.72
CA GLY A 83 -4.00 4.78 4.22
C GLY A 83 -5.28 5.13 4.98
N GLY A 84 -5.22 5.21 6.31
CA GLY A 84 -6.32 5.67 7.15
C GLY A 84 -6.71 7.11 6.86
N ALA A 85 -5.74 8.01 6.71
CA ALA A 85 -5.99 9.40 6.32
C ALA A 85 -6.73 9.50 4.99
N VAL A 86 -6.36 8.68 4.00
CA VAL A 86 -7.09 8.56 2.72
C VAL A 86 -8.54 8.08 2.94
N LEU A 87 -8.77 7.03 3.73
CA LEU A 87 -10.12 6.52 3.96
C LEU A 87 -11.01 7.52 4.70
N LEU A 88 -10.44 8.28 5.63
CA LEU A 88 -11.16 9.31 6.38
C LEU A 88 -11.71 10.41 5.46
N THR A 89 -11.10 10.66 4.30
CA THR A 89 -11.63 11.64 3.34
C THR A 89 -12.93 11.18 2.67
N LEU A 90 -13.26 9.88 2.73
CA LEU A 90 -14.49 9.31 2.18
C LEU A 90 -15.67 9.37 3.15
N VAL A 91 -15.42 9.60 4.44
CA VAL A 91 -16.46 9.60 5.48
C VAL A 91 -17.63 10.55 5.12
N PRO A 92 -17.41 11.81 4.71
CA PRO A 92 -18.51 12.69 4.34
C PRO A 92 -19.34 12.15 3.16
N THR A 93 -18.68 11.65 2.11
CA THR A 93 -19.33 11.09 0.91
C THR A 93 -20.22 9.91 1.26
N VAL A 94 -19.72 8.99 2.09
CA VAL A 94 -20.45 7.78 2.49
C VAL A 94 -21.61 8.10 3.43
N LEU A 95 -21.42 9.05 4.36
CA LEU A 95 -22.49 9.49 5.26
C LEU A 95 -23.63 10.23 4.52
N SER A 96 -23.33 10.91 3.41
CA SER A 96 -24.36 11.51 2.56
C SER A 96 -24.99 10.55 1.56
N GLY A 97 -24.57 9.28 1.55
CA GLY A 97 -25.08 8.26 0.62
C GLY A 97 -24.56 8.40 -0.83
N GLY A 98 -23.45 9.12 -1.03
CA GLY A 98 -22.80 9.27 -2.33
C GLY A 98 -21.97 8.04 -2.73
N SER A 99 -21.67 7.94 -4.02
CA SER A 99 -20.78 6.90 -4.56
C SER A 99 -19.33 7.27 -4.29
N VAL A 100 -18.55 6.36 -3.70
CA VAL A 100 -17.11 6.61 -3.49
C VAL A 100 -16.34 6.72 -4.82
N ALA A 101 -16.76 5.98 -5.85
CA ALA A 101 -16.10 6.01 -7.15
C ALA A 101 -16.40 7.30 -7.94
N ALA A 102 -17.63 7.82 -7.82
CA ALA A 102 -18.08 8.99 -8.59
C ALA A 102 -17.94 10.32 -7.84
N ASP A 103 -18.25 10.34 -6.54
CA ASP A 103 -18.46 11.56 -5.76
C ASP A 103 -17.34 11.85 -4.75
N ALA A 104 -16.30 11.00 -4.67
CA ALA A 104 -15.19 11.25 -3.78
C ALA A 104 -14.45 12.56 -4.11
N PRO A 105 -14.01 13.31 -3.09
CA PRO A 105 -13.36 14.59 -3.30
C PRO A 105 -12.04 14.44 -4.06
N ALA A 106 -11.85 15.27 -5.07
CA ALA A 106 -10.61 15.35 -5.84
C ALA A 106 -10.04 16.76 -5.74
N SER A 107 -8.80 16.86 -5.25
CA SER A 107 -8.03 18.11 -5.21
C SER A 107 -6.55 17.79 -5.33
N ARG A 108 -5.73 18.82 -5.60
CA ARG A 108 -4.28 18.64 -5.72
C ARG A 108 -3.64 18.10 -4.43
N PRO A 109 -3.93 18.62 -3.22
CA PRO A 109 -3.42 18.03 -1.98
C PRO A 109 -3.84 16.56 -1.80
N LEU A 110 -5.10 16.23 -2.09
CA LEU A 110 -5.57 14.84 -2.02
C LEU A 110 -4.87 13.94 -3.03
N ALA A 111 -4.56 14.43 -4.22
CA ALA A 111 -3.80 13.65 -5.21
C ALA A 111 -2.39 13.29 -4.70
N TYR A 112 -1.75 14.17 -3.93
CA TYR A 112 -0.48 13.89 -3.28
C TYR A 112 -0.65 12.85 -2.16
N LEU A 113 -1.65 13.02 -1.29
CA LEU A 113 -1.97 12.07 -0.23
C LEU A 113 -2.26 10.67 -0.78
N HIS A 114 -3.17 10.55 -1.76
CA HIS A 114 -3.53 9.29 -2.40
C HIS A 114 -2.31 8.58 -3.00
N THR A 115 -1.47 9.34 -3.72
CA THR A 115 -0.29 8.78 -4.40
C THR A 115 0.74 8.33 -3.39
N LEU A 116 1.05 9.15 -2.39
CA LEU A 116 2.02 8.82 -1.36
C LEU A 116 1.57 7.61 -0.54
N ALA A 117 0.32 7.62 -0.07
CA ALA A 117 -0.28 6.51 0.68
C ALA A 117 -0.24 5.20 -0.12
N PHE A 118 -0.63 5.24 -1.40
CA PHE A 118 -0.56 4.08 -2.28
C PHE A 118 0.87 3.55 -2.41
N VAL A 119 1.84 4.43 -2.69
CA VAL A 119 3.24 4.01 -2.88
C VAL A 119 3.81 3.43 -1.58
N TRP A 120 3.54 4.04 -0.43
CA TRP A 120 3.98 3.52 0.88
C TRP A 120 3.36 2.15 1.17
N LEU A 121 2.03 2.02 1.05
CA LEU A 121 1.31 0.77 1.31
C LEU A 121 1.76 -0.37 0.40
N VAL A 122 1.98 -0.12 -0.89
CA VAL A 122 2.47 -1.17 -1.81
C VAL A 122 3.93 -1.50 -1.52
N THR A 123 4.76 -0.50 -1.23
CA THR A 123 6.18 -0.72 -0.97
C THR A 123 6.38 -1.57 0.27
N PHE A 124 5.85 -1.12 1.40
CA PHE A 124 5.98 -1.86 2.66
C PHE A 124 5.06 -3.07 2.70
N GLY A 125 3.98 -3.10 1.93
CA GLY A 125 3.14 -4.29 1.78
C GLY A 125 3.84 -5.45 1.07
N LEU A 126 4.70 -5.17 0.08
CA LEU A 126 5.46 -6.18 -0.66
C LEU A 126 6.82 -6.47 -0.03
N TRP A 127 7.41 -5.53 0.70
CA TRP A 127 8.75 -5.64 1.25
C TRP A 127 8.97 -6.91 2.11
N PRO A 128 8.04 -7.34 3.00
CA PRO A 128 8.19 -8.58 3.76
C PRO A 128 8.28 -9.85 2.92
N LEU A 129 7.73 -9.85 1.70
CA LEU A 129 7.88 -10.99 0.78
C LEU A 129 9.35 -11.21 0.42
N VAL A 130 10.16 -10.14 0.39
CA VAL A 130 11.59 -10.24 0.15
C VAL A 130 12.34 -10.36 1.48
N SER A 131 12.17 -9.40 2.39
CA SER A 131 13.02 -9.28 3.57
C SER A 131 12.95 -10.50 4.49
N LEU A 132 11.75 -11.08 4.68
CA LEU A 132 11.61 -12.27 5.52
C LEU A 132 12.11 -13.54 4.81
N ASN A 133 12.03 -13.59 3.47
CA ASN A 133 12.46 -14.75 2.70
C ASN A 133 13.98 -14.79 2.48
N LEU A 134 14.67 -13.65 2.54
CA LEU A 134 16.14 -13.63 2.57
C LEU A 134 16.72 -14.36 3.79
N ALA A 135 15.96 -14.39 4.89
CA ALA A 135 16.31 -15.05 6.14
C ALA A 135 15.26 -16.09 6.56
N PHE A 136 14.67 -16.79 5.57
CA PHE A 136 13.51 -17.66 5.77
C PHE A 136 13.65 -18.64 6.95
N SER A 137 14.81 -19.31 7.06
CA SER A 137 15.07 -20.27 8.12
C SER A 137 15.04 -19.66 9.52
N GLN A 138 15.52 -18.42 9.67
CA GLN A 138 15.54 -17.73 10.96
C GLN A 138 14.12 -17.34 11.39
N TYR A 139 13.30 -16.86 10.45
CA TYR A 139 11.94 -16.43 10.76
C TYR A 139 10.95 -17.60 10.97
N VAL A 140 11.05 -18.67 10.19
CA VAL A 140 10.12 -19.81 10.32
C VAL A 140 10.48 -20.73 11.48
N ALA A 141 11.76 -20.80 11.86
CA ALA A 141 12.18 -21.56 13.05
C ALA A 141 11.97 -20.81 14.37
N ALA A 142 11.64 -19.50 14.33
CA ALA A 142 11.38 -18.72 15.53
C ALA A 142 10.14 -19.26 16.27
N PRO A 143 10.14 -19.32 17.62
CA PRO A 143 9.00 -19.83 18.40
C PRO A 143 7.66 -19.11 18.13
N ASP A 144 7.76 -17.89 17.61
CA ASP A 144 6.69 -16.94 17.32
C ASP A 144 6.53 -16.69 15.81
N ALA A 145 6.98 -17.63 14.96
CA ALA A 145 6.85 -17.56 13.50
C ALA A 145 5.41 -17.30 13.00
N TRP A 146 4.40 -17.76 13.76
CA TRP A 146 2.99 -17.46 13.43
C TRP A 146 2.69 -15.96 13.46
N ILE A 147 3.37 -15.19 14.32
CA ILE A 147 3.30 -13.72 14.37
C ILE A 147 4.28 -13.12 13.38
N TYR A 148 5.57 -13.37 13.57
CA TYR A 148 6.64 -12.61 12.92
C TYR A 148 6.87 -12.96 11.45
N TYR A 149 6.47 -14.17 11.04
CA TYR A 149 6.51 -14.55 9.64
C TYR A 149 5.12 -14.48 9.01
N TRP A 150 4.18 -15.31 9.46
CA TRP A 150 2.87 -15.42 8.84
C TRP A 150 1.97 -14.21 9.10
N GLY A 151 1.93 -13.72 10.34
CA GLY A 151 1.15 -12.54 10.72
C GLY A 151 1.64 -11.27 10.03
N VAL A 152 2.96 -11.07 9.99
CA VAL A 152 3.60 -9.96 9.25
C VAL A 152 3.26 -10.07 7.76
N LEU A 153 3.51 -11.21 7.10
CA LEU A 153 3.17 -11.40 5.69
C LEU A 153 1.69 -11.13 5.40
N GLY A 154 0.79 -11.70 6.19
CA GLY A 154 -0.66 -11.54 6.01
C GLY A 154 -1.09 -10.07 6.12
N THR A 155 -0.65 -9.38 7.18
CA THR A 155 -1.01 -7.98 7.42
C THR A 155 -0.48 -7.06 6.32
N HIS A 156 0.75 -7.29 5.86
CA HIS A 156 1.34 -6.48 4.79
C HIS A 156 0.70 -6.74 3.42
N LEU A 157 0.26 -7.97 3.14
CA LEU A 157 -0.56 -8.23 1.95
C LEU A 157 -1.92 -7.50 2.02
N CYS A 158 -2.50 -7.32 3.21
CA CYS A 158 -3.67 -6.45 3.38
C CYS A 158 -3.37 -4.98 3.02
N PHE A 159 -2.14 -4.48 3.24
CA PHE A 159 -1.76 -3.12 2.82
C PHE A 159 -1.86 -2.98 1.30
N VAL A 160 -1.35 -3.97 0.57
CA VAL A 160 -1.44 -4.01 -0.89
C VAL A 160 -2.90 -4.05 -1.33
N GLY A 161 -3.72 -4.91 -0.69
CA GLY A 161 -5.15 -5.00 -0.95
C GLY A 161 -5.86 -3.65 -0.77
N LEU A 162 -5.60 -2.97 0.35
CA LEU A 162 -6.14 -1.65 0.64
C LEU A 162 -5.71 -0.61 -0.41
N ALA A 163 -4.42 -0.56 -0.74
CA ALA A 163 -3.88 0.37 -1.73
C ALA A 163 -4.57 0.20 -3.10
N LEU A 164 -4.84 -1.04 -3.52
CA LEU A 164 -5.47 -1.33 -4.80
C LEU A 164 -6.92 -0.82 -4.93
N LEU A 165 -7.57 -0.43 -3.82
CA LEU A 165 -8.88 0.24 -3.81
C LEU A 165 -8.76 1.72 -4.19
N PHE A 166 -7.66 2.38 -3.80
CA PHE A 166 -7.53 3.84 -3.91
C PHE A 166 -7.74 4.38 -5.32
N PRO A 167 -7.27 3.73 -6.41
CA PRO A 167 -7.50 4.25 -7.74
C PRO A 167 -8.97 4.27 -8.21
N ALA A 168 -9.91 3.66 -7.46
CA ALA A 168 -11.34 3.79 -7.75
C ALA A 168 -11.84 5.22 -7.53
N PHE A 169 -11.33 5.88 -6.49
CA PHE A 169 -11.83 7.17 -6.01
C PHE A 169 -10.75 8.26 -6.05
N GLY A 170 -9.49 7.90 -5.81
CA GLY A 170 -8.38 8.81 -5.77
C GLY A 170 -7.87 9.24 -7.15
N ARG A 171 -7.01 10.25 -7.16
CA ARG A 171 -6.33 10.78 -8.34
C ARG A 171 -4.84 10.91 -8.07
N THR A 172 -4.06 11.01 -9.13
CA THR A 172 -2.62 11.30 -9.04
C THR A 172 -2.22 12.43 -9.99
N SER A 173 -1.00 12.93 -9.84
CA SER A 173 -0.39 13.91 -10.73
C SER A 173 1.10 13.58 -10.94
N ARG A 174 1.73 14.18 -11.95
CA ARG A 174 3.19 14.03 -12.16
C ARG A 174 4.00 14.48 -10.94
N GLY A 175 3.60 15.59 -10.31
CA GLY A 175 4.26 16.11 -9.11
C GLY A 175 4.11 15.17 -7.90
N ALA A 176 2.93 14.58 -7.71
CA ALA A 176 2.70 13.61 -6.65
C ALA A 176 3.56 12.35 -6.82
N LEU A 177 3.70 11.85 -8.05
CA LEU A 177 4.55 10.69 -8.37
C LEU A 177 6.03 11.00 -8.16
N GLY A 178 6.49 12.18 -8.61
CA GLY A 178 7.87 12.63 -8.41
C GLY A 178 8.22 12.77 -6.93
N LEU A 179 7.32 13.36 -6.12
CA LEU A 179 7.50 13.45 -4.67
C LEU A 179 7.55 12.06 -4.02
N ALA A 180 6.61 11.17 -4.35
CA ALA A 180 6.57 9.82 -3.78
C ALA A 180 7.84 9.04 -4.10
N LEU A 181 8.36 9.15 -5.33
CA LEU A 181 9.63 8.54 -5.72
C LEU A 181 10.81 9.12 -4.93
N ALA A 182 10.90 10.46 -4.82
CA ALA A 182 11.97 11.10 -4.08
C ALA A 182 11.99 10.69 -2.61
N LEU A 183 10.82 10.65 -1.97
CA LEU A 183 10.69 10.19 -0.59
C LEU A 183 11.05 8.71 -0.45
N ALA A 184 10.63 7.84 -1.37
CA ALA A 184 10.94 6.42 -1.31
C ALA A 184 12.45 6.15 -1.49
N VAL A 185 13.11 6.87 -2.40
CA VAL A 185 14.59 6.83 -2.54
C VAL A 185 15.27 7.36 -1.27
N GLY A 186 14.76 8.45 -0.70
CA GLY A 186 15.24 9.00 0.56
C GLY A 186 15.11 8.02 1.72
N ASN A 187 14.01 7.27 1.79
CA ASN A 187 13.82 6.21 2.78
C ASN A 187 14.83 5.08 2.58
N VAL A 188 15.06 4.58 1.36
CA VAL A 188 16.11 3.56 1.11
C VAL A 188 17.49 4.04 1.56
N ALA A 189 17.82 5.31 1.28
CA ALA A 189 19.09 5.90 1.72
C ALA A 189 19.19 6.02 3.25
N LEU A 190 18.07 6.34 3.92
CA LEU A 190 18.01 6.39 5.38
C LEU A 190 18.19 4.99 5.99
N ASP A 191 17.45 4.01 5.49
CA ASP A 191 17.42 2.66 6.04
C ASP A 191 18.77 1.96 5.89
N TYR A 192 19.32 1.98 4.67
CA TYR A 192 20.50 1.17 4.34
C TYR A 192 21.78 1.98 4.15
N GLY A 193 21.68 3.29 3.93
CA GLY A 193 22.85 4.18 3.83
C GLY A 193 23.27 4.76 5.18
N VAL A 194 22.29 5.09 6.04
CA VAL A 194 22.54 5.61 7.40
C VAL A 194 22.42 4.50 8.44
N GLY A 195 21.66 3.43 8.17
CA GLY A 195 21.49 2.30 9.07
C GLY A 195 20.23 2.37 9.94
N TYR A 196 19.30 3.28 9.63
CA TYR A 196 18.00 3.35 10.32
C TYR A 196 16.97 2.43 9.66
N HIS A 197 17.35 1.19 9.38
CA HIS A 197 16.41 0.21 8.83
C HIS A 197 15.48 -0.31 9.93
N PRO A 198 14.30 -0.81 9.56
CA PRO A 198 13.40 -1.45 10.52
C PRO A 198 14.04 -2.70 11.17
N PRO A 199 13.57 -3.11 12.38
CA PRO A 199 14.13 -4.25 13.10
C PRO A 199 14.08 -5.57 12.31
N LEU A 200 15.25 -6.18 12.07
CA LEU A 200 15.37 -7.46 11.35
C LEU A 200 16.11 -8.48 12.21
N LEU A 201 15.87 -9.78 11.98
CA LEU A 201 16.61 -10.88 12.64
C LEU A 201 18.00 -11.12 12.03
N TYR A 202 18.41 -10.26 11.11
CA TYR A 202 19.67 -10.31 10.39
C TYR A 202 20.11 -8.90 10.01
N GLU A 203 21.40 -8.73 9.74
CA GLU A 203 21.94 -7.47 9.25
C GLU A 203 21.59 -7.27 7.77
N PRO A 204 20.89 -6.19 7.40
CA PRO A 204 20.49 -5.96 6.02
C PRO A 204 21.68 -5.59 5.14
N GLY A 205 21.81 -6.29 4.01
CA GLY A 205 22.87 -6.05 3.04
C GLY A 205 22.39 -5.29 1.78
N PRO A 206 23.31 -5.03 0.83
CA PRO A 206 23.01 -4.34 -0.44
C PRO A 206 21.90 -5.00 -1.27
N LEU A 207 21.73 -6.32 -1.14
CA LEU A 207 20.66 -7.04 -1.81
C LEU A 207 19.28 -6.57 -1.35
N LEU A 208 19.08 -6.41 -0.04
CA LEU A 208 17.81 -5.92 0.50
C LEU A 208 17.59 -4.46 0.09
N ALA A 209 18.62 -3.61 0.18
CA ALA A 209 18.55 -2.22 -0.27
C ALA A 209 18.13 -2.10 -1.74
N GLY A 210 18.75 -2.89 -2.62
CA GLY A 210 18.40 -2.95 -4.04
C GLY A 210 16.98 -3.46 -4.29
N ALA A 211 16.53 -4.46 -3.53
CA ALA A 211 15.16 -4.96 -3.62
C ALA A 211 14.13 -3.93 -3.14
N THR A 212 14.38 -3.25 -2.03
CA THR A 212 13.52 -2.17 -1.51
C THR A 212 13.38 -1.06 -2.54
N LEU A 213 14.50 -0.63 -3.16
CA LEU A 213 14.47 0.37 -4.23
C LEU A 213 13.67 -0.11 -5.45
N ALA A 214 13.85 -1.36 -5.88
CA ALA A 214 13.11 -1.93 -6.99
C ALA A 214 11.60 -1.99 -6.72
N ILE A 215 11.21 -2.39 -5.49
CA ILE A 215 9.82 -2.37 -5.04
C ILE A 215 9.27 -0.94 -5.03
N ALA A 216 10.00 0.03 -4.49
CA ALA A 216 9.59 1.44 -4.47
C ALA A 216 9.32 1.99 -5.88
N VAL A 217 10.25 1.76 -6.82
CA VAL A 217 10.08 2.16 -8.22
C VAL A 217 8.88 1.45 -8.85
N PHE A 218 8.71 0.16 -8.57
CA PHE A 218 7.54 -0.60 -9.01
C PHE A 218 6.23 -0.03 -8.47
N SER A 219 6.18 0.34 -7.19
CA SER A 219 5.01 0.97 -6.55
C SER A 219 4.64 2.29 -7.21
N VAL A 220 5.63 3.14 -7.52
CA VAL A 220 5.42 4.41 -8.25
C VAL A 220 4.93 4.14 -9.68
N TRP A 221 5.53 3.19 -10.38
CA TRP A 221 5.07 2.77 -11.71
C TRP A 221 3.62 2.24 -11.66
N LEU A 222 3.28 1.45 -10.65
CA LEU A 222 1.95 0.90 -10.47
C LEU A 222 0.92 2.01 -10.16
N ALA A 223 1.29 3.00 -9.34
CA ALA A 223 0.48 4.19 -9.10
C ALA A 223 0.25 4.98 -10.39
N TRP A 224 1.33 5.21 -11.14
CA TRP A 224 1.27 5.86 -12.45
C TRP A 224 0.35 5.11 -13.41
N ARG A 225 0.36 3.78 -13.41
CA ARG A 225 -0.48 2.98 -14.30
C ARG A 225 -1.94 2.89 -13.85
N SER A 226 -2.20 2.99 -12.56
CA SER A 226 -3.48 2.64 -11.95
C SER A 226 -4.41 3.81 -11.72
N PHE A 227 -3.88 4.97 -11.31
CA PHE A 227 -4.68 6.15 -10.99
C PHE A 227 -5.05 6.96 -12.23
N PRO A 228 -6.30 7.45 -12.32
CA PRO A 228 -6.62 8.56 -13.22
C PRO A 228 -5.82 9.81 -12.85
N ARG A 229 -5.51 10.66 -13.85
CA ARG A 229 -4.85 11.95 -13.60
C ARG A 229 -5.85 12.98 -13.12
N LEU A 230 -5.40 13.84 -12.21
CA LEU A 230 -6.19 15.00 -11.79
C LEU A 230 -6.41 15.99 -12.94
N ASP A 231 -5.40 16.16 -13.80
CA ASP A 231 -5.40 17.15 -14.89
C ASP A 231 -6.23 16.70 -16.12
N GLU A 232 -6.65 15.43 -16.17
CA GLU A 232 -7.49 14.87 -17.24
C GLU A 232 -9.00 14.92 -16.92
N THR A 233 -9.36 15.43 -15.73
CA THR A 233 -10.75 15.55 -15.24
C THR A 233 -11.27 16.99 -15.24
N GLY A 234 -10.67 17.88 -16.05
CA GLY A 234 -11.13 19.25 -16.30
C GLY A 234 -11.97 19.37 -17.56
#